data_AF-A0AAP7UIL9-F1
#
_entry.id   AF-A0AAP7UIL9-F1
#
_cell.length_a   1.000
_cell.length_b   1.000
_cell.length_c   1.000
_cell.angle_alpha   90.00
_cell.angle_beta   90.00
_cell.angle_gamma   90.00
#
_symmetry.space_group_name_H-M   'P 1'
#
loop_
_entity.id
_entity.type
_entity.pdbx_description
1 polymer ?
#
loop_
_entity_poly.entity_id
_entity_poly.type
_entity_poly.pdbx_seq_one_letter_code
_entity_poly.pdbx_strand_id
1 'polypeptide(L)'
;MRALMEFLFKVLLVLFLTSGALLVFGQILGILLQKGDMIIASTNLFKNPTLVLSAFFSLVGFSLHYIPEKKDTSFSDHPPATAGDSLK
;
A
#
# COMPACT_ATOMS: atom_id res chain seq x y z
N MET A 1 -9.33 -5.41 13.64
CA MET A 1 -8.88 -6.21 12.48
C MET A 1 -8.47 -5.35 11.29
N ARG A 2 -9.33 -4.47 10.73
CA ARG A 2 -8.97 -3.61 9.57
C ARG A 2 -7.77 -2.69 9.84
N ALA A 3 -7.77 -1.98 10.96
CA ALA A 3 -6.64 -1.11 11.35
C ALA A 3 -5.30 -1.86 11.54
N LEU A 4 -5.34 -3.12 11.99
CA LEU A 4 -4.14 -3.96 12.09
C LEU A 4 -3.61 -4.32 10.70
N MET A 5 -4.49 -4.70 9.78
CA MET A 5 -4.14 -5.03 8.39
C MET A 5 -3.66 -3.80 7.62
N GLU A 6 -4.26 -2.62 7.85
CA GLU A 6 -3.79 -1.33 7.34
C GLU A 6 -2.38 -1.00 7.84
N PHE A 7 -2.14 -1.17 9.15
CA PHE A 7 -0.82 -0.96 9.73
C PHE A 7 0.21 -1.94 9.16
N LEU A 8 -0.12 -3.22 9.09
CA LEU A 8 0.74 -4.26 8.53
C LEU A 8 1.07 -3.99 7.04
N PHE A 9 0.06 -3.62 6.25
CA PHE A 9 0.24 -3.22 4.85
C PHE A 9 1.21 -2.05 4.73
N LYS A 10 1.02 -1.01 5.54
CA LYS A 10 1.87 0.18 5.53
C LYS A 10 3.32 -0.15 5.89
N VAL A 11 3.54 -0.98 6.90
CA VAL A 11 4.88 -1.45 7.29
C VAL A 11 5.51 -2.26 6.16
N LEU A 12 4.81 -3.25 5.60
CA LEU A 12 5.31 -4.07 4.49
C LEU A 12 5.65 -3.22 3.26
N LEU A 13 4.80 -2.24 2.94
CA LEU A 13 4.99 -1.36 1.79
C LEU A 13 6.21 -0.45 1.97
N VAL A 14 6.42 0.11 3.17
CA VAL A 14 7.62 0.90 3.48
C VAL A 14 8.88 0.04 3.40
N LEU A 15 8.88 -1.19 3.97
CA LEU A 15 10.02 -2.09 3.87
C LEU A 15 10.31 -2.51 2.42
N PHE A 16 9.26 -2.77 1.64
CA PHE A 16 9.38 -3.12 0.22
C PHE A 16 10.03 -1.99 -0.57
N LEU A 17 9.53 -0.77 -0.39
CA LEU A 17 10.02 0.40 -1.09
C LEU A 17 11.47 0.72 -0.68
N THR A 18 11.77 0.63 0.62
CA THR A 18 13.12 0.86 1.14
C THR A 18 14.10 -0.19 0.61
N SER A 19 13.72 -1.48 0.60
CA SER A 19 14.56 -2.55 0.06
C SER A 19 14.81 -2.39 -1.45
N GLY A 20 13.77 -2.06 -2.21
CA GLY A 20 13.89 -1.78 -3.65
C GLY A 20 14.76 -0.55 -3.93
N ALA A 21 14.61 0.51 -3.13
CA ALA A 21 15.45 1.71 -3.24
C ALA A 21 16.93 1.40 -2.95
N LEU A 22 17.22 0.65 -1.88
CA LEU A 22 18.59 0.23 -1.55
C LEU A 22 19.20 -0.67 -2.63
N LEU A 23 18.41 -1.57 -3.22
CA LEU A 23 18.82 -2.41 -4.34
C LEU A 23 19.27 -1.54 -5.52
N VAL A 24 18.41 -0.63 -5.97
CA VAL A 24 18.69 0.23 -7.12
C VAL A 24 19.85 1.18 -6.81
N PHE A 25 19.93 1.72 -5.58
CA PHE A 25 21.03 2.56 -5.15
C PHE A 25 22.38 1.82 -5.19
N GLY A 26 22.42 0.57 -4.69
CA GLY A 26 23.61 -0.27 -4.76
C GLY A 26 24.02 -0.61 -6.19
N GLN A 27 23.05 -0.81 -7.09
CA GLN A 27 23.31 -1.02 -8.52
C GLN A 27 23.88 0.25 -9.18
N ILE A 28 23.28 1.42 -8.94
CA ILE A 28 23.77 2.71 -9.45
C ILE A 28 25.19 2.98 -8.94
N LEU A 29 25.44 2.76 -7.65
CA LEU A 29 26.76 2.96 -7.05
C LEU A 29 27.80 1.97 -7.62
N GLY A 30 27.41 0.71 -7.84
CA GLY A 30 28.25 -0.28 -8.50
C GLY A 30 28.60 0.08 -9.94
N ILE A 31 27.65 0.66 -10.69
CA ILE A 31 27.90 1.17 -12.05
C ILE A 31 28.86 2.36 -12.00
N LEU A 32 28.64 3.32 -11.11
CA LEU A 32 29.46 4.53 -10.99
C LEU A 32 30.92 4.20 -10.61
N LEU A 33 31.10 3.19 -9.77
CA LEU A 33 32.43 2.70 -9.37
C LEU A 33 32.99 1.62 -10.32
N GLN A 34 32.29 1.30 -11.41
CA GLN A 34 32.62 0.23 -12.36
C GLN A 34 32.89 -1.13 -11.69
N LYS A 35 32.25 -1.41 -10.55
CA LYS A 35 32.39 -2.64 -9.79
C LYS A 35 31.16 -3.53 -9.97
N GLY A 36 31.24 -4.44 -10.94
CA GLY A 36 30.20 -5.43 -11.22
C GLY A 36 29.83 -6.30 -10.02
N ASP A 37 30.79 -6.68 -9.18
CA ASP A 37 30.53 -7.46 -7.96
C ASP A 37 29.58 -6.76 -6.98
N MET A 38 29.64 -5.43 -6.93
CA MET A 38 28.79 -4.64 -6.03
C MET A 38 27.33 -4.61 -6.51
N ILE A 39 27.13 -4.63 -7.83
CA ILE A 39 25.83 -4.77 -8.48
C ILE A 39 25.25 -6.16 -8.18
N ILE A 40 26.07 -7.20 -8.32
CA ILE A 40 25.68 -8.60 -8.07
C ILE A 40 25.36 -8.81 -6.58
N ALA A 41 26.19 -8.29 -5.68
CA ALA A 41 25.99 -8.37 -4.23
C ALA A 41 24.69 -7.68 -3.81
N SER A 42 24.43 -6.45 -4.30
CA SER A 42 23.19 -5.72 -4.02
C SER A 42 21.96 -6.50 -4.53
N THR A 43 22.07 -7.10 -5.71
CA THR A 43 21.00 -7.92 -6.29
C THR A 43 20.77 -9.19 -5.46
N ASN A 44 21.81 -9.93 -5.09
CA ASN A 44 21.67 -11.14 -4.28
C ASN A 44 21.09 -10.86 -2.89
N LEU A 45 21.46 -9.72 -2.28
CA LEU A 45 21.00 -9.37 -0.95
C LEU A 45 19.54 -8.90 -0.95
N PHE A 46 19.14 -8.04 -1.89
CA PHE A 46 17.84 -7.35 -1.83
C PHE A 46 16.77 -7.89 -2.78
N LYS A 47 17.13 -8.64 -3.84
CA LYS A 47 16.14 -9.12 -4.83
C LYS A 47 15.11 -10.05 -4.21
N ASN A 48 15.56 -11.10 -3.53
CA ASN A 48 14.67 -12.11 -2.96
C ASN A 48 13.77 -11.53 -1.85
N PRO A 49 14.31 -10.77 -0.87
CA PRO A 49 13.46 -10.09 0.12
C PRO A 49 12.43 -9.16 -0.51
N THR A 50 12.83 -8.35 -1.49
CA THR A 50 11.93 -7.41 -2.18
C THR A 50 10.80 -8.14 -2.90
N LEU A 51 11.08 -9.27 -3.56
CA LEU A 51 10.06 -10.09 -4.21
C LEU A 51 9.06 -10.67 -3.22
N VAL A 52 9.56 -11.26 -2.13
CA VAL A 52 8.72 -11.84 -1.07
C VAL A 52 7.85 -10.76 -0.43
N LEU A 53 8.43 -9.62 -0.06
CA LEU A 53 7.68 -8.48 0.47
C LEU A 53 6.62 -8.00 -0.52
N SER A 54 6.92 -7.99 -1.83
CA SER A 54 5.97 -7.59 -2.85
C SER A 54 4.73 -8.47 -2.87
N ALA A 55 4.92 -9.78 -2.76
CA ALA A 55 3.83 -10.75 -2.74
C ALA A 55 2.98 -10.57 -1.49
N PHE A 56 3.61 -10.41 -0.32
CA PHE A 56 2.89 -10.22 0.94
C PHE A 56 2.12 -8.90 0.99
N PHE A 57 2.74 -7.76 0.66
CA PHE A 57 2.02 -6.48 0.72
C PHE A 57 0.88 -6.45 -0.31
N SER A 58 1.09 -7.02 -1.50
CA SER A 58 0.04 -7.10 -2.54
C SER A 58 -1.13 -7.96 -2.09
N LEU A 59 -0.87 -9.12 -1.47
CA LEU A 59 -1.91 -9.99 -0.92
C LEU A 59 -2.71 -9.30 0.20
N VAL A 60 -2.01 -8.65 1.13
CA VAL A 60 -2.64 -7.91 2.24
C VAL A 60 -3.44 -6.73 1.71
N GLY A 61 -2.90 -5.97 0.76
CA GLY A 61 -3.56 -4.83 0.15
C GLY A 61 -4.82 -5.24 -0.63
N PHE A 62 -4.74 -6.32 -1.41
CA PHE A 62 -5.90 -6.90 -2.09
C PHE A 62 -6.97 -7.36 -1.09
N SER A 63 -6.57 -8.05 -0.02
CA SER A 63 -7.49 -8.51 1.02
C SER A 63 -8.19 -7.34 1.73
N LEU A 64 -7.46 -6.25 1.97
CA LEU A 64 -7.98 -5.04 2.60
C LEU A 64 -8.98 -4.30 1.68
N HIS A 65 -8.74 -4.30 0.37
CA HIS A 65 -9.63 -3.71 -0.62
C HIS A 65 -10.99 -4.44 -0.68
N TYR A 66 -10.99 -5.76 -0.47
CA TYR A 66 -12.23 -6.55 -0.46
C TYR A 66 -13.06 -6.37 0.82
N ILE A 67 -12.46 -5.91 1.92
CA ILE A 67 -13.20 -5.60 3.15
C ILE A 67 -13.91 -4.27 2.94
N PRO A 68 -15.25 -4.26 2.79
CA PRO A 68 -15.99 -3.02 2.58
C PRO A 68 -15.66 -2.08 3.73
N GLU A 69 -15.23 -0.87 3.38
CA GLU A 69 -15.16 0.22 4.33
C GLU A 69 -16.54 0.31 4.98
N LYS A 70 -16.61 0.40 6.32
CA LYS A 70 -17.86 0.78 6.96
C LYS A 70 -18.21 2.13 6.36
N LYS A 71 -19.11 2.09 5.38
CA LYS A 71 -19.76 3.27 4.85
C LYS A 71 -20.52 3.77 6.07
N ASP A 72 -19.99 4.78 6.72
CA ASP A 72 -20.76 5.53 7.69
C ASP A 72 -22.01 5.94 6.92
N THR A 73 -23.11 5.25 7.22
CA THR A 73 -24.45 5.77 7.01
C THR A 73 -24.52 7.00 7.89
N SER A 74 -23.90 8.10 7.44
CA SER A 74 -24.47 9.41 7.59
C SER A 74 -25.79 9.28 6.84
N PHE A 75 -26.83 8.90 7.59
CA PHE A 75 -28.19 9.23 7.25
C PHE A 75 -28.16 10.73 7.05
N SER A 76 -27.98 11.15 5.80
CA SER A 76 -28.28 12.51 5.38
C SER A 76 -29.74 12.69 5.72
N ASP A 77 -30.00 13.38 6.82
CA ASP A 77 -31.29 13.97 7.15
C ASP A 77 -31.77 14.72 5.91
N HIS A 78 -32.71 14.10 5.20
CA HIS A 78 -33.46 14.75 4.16
C HIS A 78 -34.88 14.90 4.71
N PRO A 79 -35.27 16.07 5.25
CA PRO A 79 -36.65 16.47 5.19
C PRO A 79 -36.84 17.20 3.86
N PRO A 80 -37.62 16.65 2.91
CA PRO A 80 -38.32 17.52 2.00
C PRO A 80 -39.78 17.09 1.93
N ALA A 81 -40.61 17.71 2.76
CA ALA A 81 -42.05 17.76 2.52
C ALA A 81 -42.64 18.99 3.22
N THR A 82 -42.18 20.19 2.86
CA THR A 82 -43.06 21.36 2.90
C THR A 82 -44.11 21.17 1.81
N ALA A 83 -45.13 20.39 2.12
CA ALA A 83 -46.38 20.35 1.38
C ALA A 83 -47.15 21.64 1.68
N GLY A 84 -46.81 22.70 0.95
CA GLY A 84 -47.78 23.74 0.67
C GLY A 84 -48.67 23.23 -0.46
N ASP A 85 -49.83 22.65 -0.12
CA ASP A 85 -51.10 23.05 -0.73
C ASP A 85 -52.30 22.39 -0.03
N SER A 86 -53.34 23.19 0.16
CA SER A 86 -54.76 22.81 0.30
C SER A 86 -55.21 21.91 1.47
N LEU A 87 -55.79 22.53 2.52
CA LEU A 87 -57.23 22.34 2.82
C LEU A 87 -57.77 23.30 3.89
N LYS A 88 -58.81 24.03 3.48
CA LYS A 88 -59.91 24.66 4.24
C LYS A 88 -59.77 26.14 4.66
#